data_AF-A0A5C4RC55-F1
#
_entry.id   AF-A0A5C4RC55-F1
#
_cell.length_a   1.000
_cell.length_b   1.000
_cell.length_c   1.000
_cell.angle_alpha   90.00
_cell.angle_beta   90.00
_cell.angle_gamma   90.00
#
_symmetry.space_group_name_H-M   'P 1'
#
loop_
_entity.id
_entity.type
_entity.pdbx_description
1 polymer ?
#
loop_
_entity_poly.entity_id
_entity_poly.type
_entity_poly.pdbx_seq_one_letter_code
_entity_poly.pdbx_strand_id
1 'polypeptide(L)'
;MINVKQCLFILSVILISGCADPNEPLSPPKENQWITVEGVAPKYTEPHVSAVYISKDCLKYRLDSNMSPFKVPTYNGLRLDVKADPKTGYFQTKLPFNGGGRCKWKINRAFVSVSYTDVHHLVKDAIPYSATGLIAFINDAVQTNISEMPASNTIDFSPVIYPVLKVVEDRPNRIFLQGEVGMYPFRLKLTPGAKWKITYKPKLDETKMPKITVINKKGGEWVEYPNGRIDLRRQTIDYWKIK
;
A
#
# COMPACT_ATOMS: atom_id res chain seq x y z
N MET A 1 37.56 -42.12 54.83
CA MET A 1 37.62 -40.79 54.21
C MET A 1 37.77 -40.98 52.70
N ILE A 2 36.69 -40.83 51.94
CA ILE A 2 36.72 -40.92 50.47
C ILE A 2 36.28 -39.56 49.93
N ASN A 3 37.19 -38.94 49.18
CA ASN A 3 37.09 -37.60 48.61
C ASN A 3 36.50 -37.72 47.19
N VAL A 4 35.24 -37.35 47.02
CA VAL A 4 34.57 -37.33 45.71
C VAL A 4 34.68 -35.92 45.14
N LYS A 5 35.73 -35.71 44.33
CA LYS A 5 35.88 -34.54 43.45
C LYS A 5 35.07 -34.74 42.16
N GLN A 6 34.53 -33.62 41.68
CA GLN A 6 34.06 -33.34 40.31
C GLN A 6 32.71 -33.90 39.89
N CYS A 7 31.64 -33.19 40.27
CA CYS A 7 30.46 -33.05 39.41
C CYS A 7 30.81 -32.13 38.23
N LEU A 8 30.99 -32.71 37.04
CA LEU A 8 30.94 -31.98 35.78
C LEU A 8 29.48 -31.55 35.52
N PHE A 9 29.16 -30.27 35.77
CA PHE A 9 27.89 -29.68 35.33
C PHE A 9 28.03 -29.28 33.86
N ILE A 10 27.66 -30.18 32.95
CA ILE A 10 27.51 -29.84 31.53
C ILE A 10 26.19 -29.05 31.42
N LEU A 11 26.30 -27.72 31.33
CA LEU A 11 25.19 -26.85 30.98
C LEU A 11 24.82 -27.13 29.51
N SER A 12 23.87 -28.03 29.29
CA SER A 12 23.25 -28.23 27.99
C SER A 12 22.38 -26.99 27.68
N VAL A 13 22.95 -26.02 26.95
CA VAL A 13 22.17 -24.92 26.38
C VAL A 13 21.35 -25.51 25.26
N ILE A 14 20.12 -25.93 25.59
CA ILE A 14 19.12 -26.32 24.61
C ILE A 14 18.77 -25.05 23.83
N LEU A 15 19.42 -24.84 22.68
CA LEU A 15 18.94 -23.92 21.66
C LEU A 15 17.63 -24.50 21.14
N ILE A 16 16.53 -24.18 21.82
CA ILE A 16 15.18 -24.30 21.28
C ILE A 16 15.13 -23.39 20.05
N SER A 17 15.47 -23.97 18.90
CA SER A 17 15.08 -23.47 17.59
C SER A 17 13.56 -23.65 17.46
N GLY A 18 12.82 -22.97 18.34
CA GLY A 18 11.38 -22.88 18.24
C GLY A 18 11.06 -22.24 16.91
N CYS A 19 10.40 -22.99 16.03
CA CYS A 19 9.82 -22.50 14.79
C CYS A 19 9.18 -21.15 15.07
N ALA A 20 9.74 -20.09 14.50
CA ALA A 20 9.17 -18.76 14.68
C ALA A 20 7.76 -18.75 14.09
N ASP A 21 6.79 -18.24 14.86
CA ASP A 21 5.40 -18.18 14.46
C ASP A 21 5.28 -17.33 13.18
N PRO A 22 4.65 -17.84 12.10
CA PRO A 22 4.32 -17.07 10.91
C PRO A 22 3.63 -15.71 11.16
N ASN A 23 2.99 -15.54 12.32
CA ASN A 23 2.26 -14.35 12.74
C ASN A 23 3.06 -13.44 13.69
N GLU A 24 4.36 -13.68 13.87
CA GLU A 24 5.21 -12.84 14.73
C GLU A 24 5.11 -11.35 14.32
N PRO A 25 4.92 -10.44 15.30
CA PRO A 25 4.83 -9.02 15.01
C PRO A 25 6.14 -8.45 14.44
N LEU A 26 6.03 -7.27 13.81
CA LEU A 26 7.20 -6.47 13.46
C LEU A 26 7.87 -6.00 14.76
N SER A 27 9.19 -6.12 14.83
CA SER A 27 10.01 -5.58 15.91
C SER A 27 11.29 -4.99 15.31
N PRO A 28 11.20 -3.80 14.69
CA PRO A 28 12.33 -3.15 14.04
C PRO A 28 13.46 -2.89 15.05
N PRO A 29 14.74 -3.09 14.66
CA PRO A 29 15.87 -2.77 15.53
C PRO A 29 15.96 -1.26 15.81
N LYS A 30 16.58 -0.88 16.94
CA LYS A 30 16.82 0.53 17.30
C LYS A 30 17.69 1.23 16.24
N GLU A 31 18.77 0.57 15.84
CA GLU A 31 19.59 0.99 14.71
C GLU A 31 18.96 0.46 13.41
N ASN A 32 18.28 1.33 12.69
CA ASN A 32 17.61 1.01 11.45
C ASN A 32 17.73 2.16 10.46
N GLN A 33 17.84 1.83 9.18
CA GLN A 33 17.69 2.82 8.12
C GLN A 33 16.19 2.95 7.81
N TRP A 34 15.73 4.18 7.60
CA TRP A 34 14.32 4.49 7.47
C TRP A 34 14.02 5.08 6.10
N ILE A 35 12.91 4.66 5.52
CA ILE A 35 12.34 5.31 4.34
C ILE A 35 11.42 6.42 4.87
N THR A 36 11.79 7.67 4.61
CA THR A 36 10.92 8.80 4.93
C THR A 36 9.80 8.85 3.90
N VAL A 37 8.56 8.91 4.35
CA VAL A 37 7.39 9.09 3.49
C VAL A 37 6.78 10.44 3.83
N GLU A 38 6.63 11.32 2.86
CA GLU A 38 6.00 12.62 3.04
C GLU A 38 5.16 13.01 1.83
N GLY A 39 4.39 14.07 1.98
CA GLY A 39 3.55 14.54 0.90
C GLY A 39 2.63 15.67 1.30
N VAL A 40 1.71 15.97 0.40
CA VAL A 40 0.62 16.91 0.63
C VAL A 40 -0.68 16.24 0.22
N ALA A 41 -1.56 16.02 1.19
CA ALA A 41 -2.93 15.57 0.95
C ALA A 41 -3.78 16.78 0.51
N PRO A 42 -4.47 16.71 -0.64
CA PRO A 42 -5.41 17.75 -1.05
C PRO A 42 -6.53 18.00 -0.02
N LYS A 43 -7.19 19.15 -0.13
CA LYS A 43 -8.36 19.47 0.71
C LYS A 43 -9.42 18.36 0.61
N TYR A 44 -10.11 18.11 1.72
CA TYR A 44 -11.13 17.05 1.84
C TYR A 44 -10.60 15.62 1.68
N THR A 45 -9.28 15.42 1.73
CA THR A 45 -8.66 14.10 1.64
C THR A 45 -7.78 13.80 2.85
N GLU A 46 -7.51 12.52 3.07
CA GLU A 46 -6.55 12.03 4.07
C GLU A 46 -5.49 11.13 3.41
N PRO A 47 -4.24 11.16 3.91
CA PRO A 47 -3.19 10.28 3.43
C PRO A 47 -3.25 8.91 4.11
N HIS A 48 -2.87 7.87 3.35
CA HIS A 48 -2.69 6.51 3.85
C HIS A 48 -1.28 6.04 3.55
N VAL A 49 -0.56 5.60 4.58
CA VAL A 49 0.77 4.99 4.43
C VAL A 49 0.75 3.59 5.01
N SER A 50 1.17 2.62 4.20
CA SER A 50 1.31 1.24 4.65
C SER A 50 2.49 0.55 3.99
N ALA A 51 2.89 -0.60 4.52
CA ALA A 51 3.93 -1.43 3.96
C ALA A 51 3.60 -2.91 4.11
N VAL A 52 4.16 -3.71 3.23
CA VAL A 52 4.16 -5.17 3.34
C VAL A 52 5.60 -5.61 3.51
N TYR A 53 5.83 -6.43 4.54
CA TYR A 53 7.08 -7.10 4.82
C TYR A 53 6.99 -8.56 4.42
N ILE A 54 8.12 -9.15 4.04
CA ILE A 54 8.27 -10.57 3.72
C ILE A 54 9.27 -11.19 4.68
N SER A 55 9.02 -12.45 5.07
CA SER A 55 9.98 -13.28 5.79
C SER A 55 10.31 -14.53 4.97
N LYS A 56 11.61 -14.83 4.85
CA LYS A 56 12.11 -16.12 4.34
C LYS A 56 12.46 -17.10 5.47
N ASP A 57 12.40 -16.65 6.73
CA ASP A 57 12.70 -17.46 7.91
C ASP A 57 11.42 -18.06 8.51
N CYS A 58 10.38 -17.24 8.62
CA CYS A 58 9.04 -17.68 8.95
C CYS A 58 8.35 -18.12 7.66
N LEU A 59 8.13 -19.43 7.56
CA LEU A 59 7.52 -20.04 6.39
C LEU A 59 6.18 -20.65 6.79
N LYS A 60 5.23 -20.65 5.87
CA LYS A 60 3.96 -21.36 6.03
C LYS A 60 3.87 -22.52 5.05
N TYR A 61 3.15 -23.56 5.45
CA TYR A 61 2.88 -24.69 4.59
C TYR A 61 1.76 -24.38 3.59
N ARG A 62 1.94 -24.85 2.37
CA ARG A 62 0.95 -24.93 1.30
C ARG A 62 0.98 -26.33 0.72
N LEU A 63 -0.12 -26.75 0.11
CA LEU A 63 -0.19 -27.99 -0.64
C LEU A 63 -0.08 -27.67 -2.13
N ASP A 64 0.69 -28.45 -2.86
CA ASP A 64 0.71 -28.40 -4.32
C ASP A 64 -0.51 -29.14 -4.92
N SER A 65 -0.57 -29.23 -6.26
CA SER A 65 -1.65 -29.92 -6.96
C SER A 65 -1.72 -31.42 -6.66
N ASN A 66 -0.63 -32.00 -6.17
CA ASN A 66 -0.52 -33.41 -5.80
C ASN A 66 -0.72 -33.62 -4.28
N MET A 67 -1.25 -32.61 -3.58
CA MET A 67 -1.43 -32.61 -2.12
C MET A 67 -0.13 -32.76 -1.31
N SER A 68 1.02 -32.49 -1.92
CA SER A 68 2.31 -32.55 -1.23
C SER A 68 2.61 -31.22 -0.53
N PRO A 69 3.04 -31.23 0.75
CA PRO A 69 3.31 -30.01 1.49
C PRO A 69 4.63 -29.36 1.06
N PHE A 70 4.58 -28.06 0.78
CA PHE A 70 5.76 -27.23 0.53
C PHE A 70 5.71 -25.92 1.33
N LYS A 71 6.88 -25.34 1.61
CA LYS A 71 7.02 -24.12 2.41
C LYS A 71 7.08 -22.88 1.53
N VAL A 72 6.35 -21.83 1.90
CA VAL A 72 6.39 -20.52 1.22
C VAL A 72 6.67 -19.39 2.21
N PRO A 73 7.31 -18.30 1.76
CA PRO A 73 7.46 -17.08 2.55
C PRO A 73 6.15 -16.56 3.14
N THR A 74 6.23 -15.99 4.33
CA THR A 74 5.10 -15.29 4.97
C THR A 74 5.20 -13.79 4.76
N TYR A 75 4.10 -13.09 4.99
CA TYR A 75 4.00 -11.65 4.81
C TYR A 75 3.35 -11.01 6.04
N ASN A 76 3.80 -9.81 6.40
CA ASN A 76 3.23 -9.02 7.48
C ASN A 76 2.93 -7.59 7.00
N GLY A 77 1.73 -7.10 7.28
CA GLY A 77 1.27 -5.77 6.88
C GLY A 77 1.46 -4.76 8.01
N LEU A 78 1.99 -3.58 7.68
CA LEU A 78 2.05 -2.42 8.57
C LEU A 78 1.17 -1.32 8.00
N ARG A 79 0.15 -0.90 8.74
CA ARG A 79 -0.62 0.31 8.45
C ARG A 79 -0.30 1.36 9.51
N LEU A 80 0.08 2.56 9.09
CA LEU A 80 0.38 3.65 9.99
C LEU A 80 -0.84 4.58 10.11
N ASP A 81 -1.10 5.07 11.32
CA ASP A 81 -2.00 6.20 11.52
C ASP A 81 -1.23 7.49 11.16
N VAL A 82 -1.54 8.07 10.00
CA VAL A 82 -0.87 9.25 9.46
C VAL A 82 -1.88 10.37 9.36
N LYS A 83 -1.58 11.51 9.99
CA LYS A 83 -2.42 12.70 9.93
C LYS A 83 -1.72 13.78 9.13
N ALA A 84 -2.48 14.41 8.23
CA ALA A 84 -2.03 15.60 7.54
C ALA A 84 -2.30 16.84 8.39
N ASP A 85 -1.44 17.84 8.26
CA ASP A 85 -1.70 19.17 8.80
C ASP A 85 -2.97 19.75 8.14
N PRO A 86 -3.95 20.24 8.92
CA PRO A 86 -5.25 20.63 8.38
C PRO A 86 -5.21 21.90 7.51
N LYS A 87 -4.15 22.72 7.60
CA LYS A 87 -4.01 23.96 6.83
C LYS A 87 -3.25 23.74 5.53
N THR A 88 -2.18 22.96 5.59
CA THR A 88 -1.23 22.77 4.50
C THR A 88 -1.39 21.45 3.78
N GLY A 89 -2.10 20.48 4.37
CA GLY A 89 -2.19 19.10 3.89
C GLY A 89 -0.90 18.30 4.08
N TYR A 90 0.16 18.90 4.65
CA TYR A 90 1.46 18.24 4.77
C TYR A 90 1.39 17.05 5.72
N PHE A 91 1.98 15.93 5.33
CA PHE A 91 2.16 14.77 6.20
C PHE A 91 3.56 14.20 6.08
N GLN A 92 4.05 13.59 7.15
CA GLN A 92 5.33 12.90 7.18
C GLN A 92 5.27 11.70 8.14
N THR A 93 5.86 10.59 7.72
CA THR A 93 6.08 9.40 8.54
C THR A 93 7.33 8.64 8.10
N LYS A 94 7.65 7.54 8.76
CA LYS A 94 8.81 6.69 8.45
C LYS A 94 8.42 5.22 8.42
N LEU A 95 8.94 4.50 7.43
CA LEU A 95 8.84 3.05 7.33
C LEU A 95 10.19 2.42 7.65
N PRO A 96 10.25 1.42 8.56
CA PRO A 96 11.50 0.72 8.86
C PRO A 96 11.92 -0.13 7.67
N PHE A 97 13.17 -0.01 7.22
CA PHE A 97 13.66 -0.88 6.16
C PHE A 97 13.76 -2.34 6.61
N ASN A 98 14.24 -2.54 7.84
CA ASN A 98 14.21 -3.83 8.51
C ASN A 98 13.03 -3.88 9.48
N GLY A 99 12.04 -4.72 9.20
CA GLY A 99 10.92 -4.99 10.11
C GLY A 99 11.31 -5.83 11.34
N GLY A 100 12.46 -6.51 11.28
CA GLY A 100 13.08 -7.19 12.42
C GLY A 100 12.24 -8.34 12.99
N GLY A 101 12.26 -8.51 14.32
CA GLY A 101 11.61 -9.63 15.01
C GLY A 101 12.24 -11.00 14.71
N ARG A 102 11.65 -12.05 15.28
CA ARG A 102 12.14 -13.44 15.11
C ARG A 102 12.08 -13.92 13.66
N CYS A 103 11.13 -13.38 12.89
CA CYS A 103 10.98 -13.66 11.47
C CYS A 103 11.92 -12.84 10.57
N LYS A 104 12.77 -11.97 11.12
CA LYS A 104 13.68 -11.10 10.35
C LYS A 104 12.99 -10.39 9.18
N TRP A 105 11.80 -9.83 9.45
CA TRP A 105 10.95 -9.19 8.46
C TRP A 105 11.74 -8.16 7.62
N LYS A 106 11.63 -8.24 6.29
CA LYS A 106 12.22 -7.29 5.35
C LYS A 106 11.13 -6.56 4.59
N ILE A 107 11.24 -5.24 4.44
CA ILE A 107 10.26 -4.49 3.66
C ILE A 107 10.28 -4.99 2.22
N ASN A 108 9.08 -5.24 1.67
CA ASN A 108 8.90 -5.74 0.31
C ASN A 108 8.21 -4.68 -0.56
N ARG A 109 7.18 -4.03 -0.01
CA ARG A 109 6.41 -2.99 -0.70
C ARG A 109 6.02 -1.86 0.25
N ALA A 110 6.03 -0.63 -0.23
CA ALA A 110 5.46 0.53 0.44
C ALA A 110 4.31 1.10 -0.38
N PHE A 111 3.28 1.61 0.29
CA PHE A 111 2.09 2.18 -0.33
C PHE A 111 1.89 3.59 0.24
N VAL A 112 1.63 4.54 -0.65
CA VAL A 112 1.24 5.91 -0.28
C VAL A 112 0.05 6.28 -1.13
N SER A 113 -1.08 6.61 -0.52
CA SER A 113 -2.30 6.98 -1.24
C SER A 113 -3.07 8.08 -0.52
N VAL A 114 -4.06 8.65 -1.20
CA VAL A 114 -5.02 9.59 -0.62
C VAL A 114 -6.43 9.14 -0.96
N SER A 115 -7.38 9.36 -0.06
CA SER A 115 -8.83 9.20 -0.29
C SER A 115 -9.59 10.39 0.25
N TYR A 116 -10.79 10.65 -0.29
CA TYR A 116 -11.68 11.62 0.31
C TYR A 116 -12.08 11.22 1.73
N THR A 117 -12.17 12.21 2.62
CA THR A 117 -12.83 12.14 3.93
C THR A 117 -14.26 12.68 3.85
N ASP A 118 -14.50 13.63 2.96
CA ASP A 118 -15.79 14.27 2.71
C ASP A 118 -15.96 14.55 1.21
N VAL A 119 -17.18 14.33 0.71
CA VAL A 119 -17.54 14.54 -0.71
C VAL A 119 -18.88 15.26 -0.88
N HIS A 120 -19.49 15.76 0.21
CA HIS A 120 -20.79 16.43 0.15
C HIS A 120 -20.76 17.74 -0.64
N HIS A 121 -19.58 18.36 -0.77
CA HIS A 121 -19.39 19.54 -1.63
C HIS A 121 -19.45 19.23 -3.13
N LEU A 122 -19.22 17.96 -3.51
CA LEU A 122 -19.30 17.51 -4.89
C LEU A 122 -20.71 17.01 -5.23
N VAL A 123 -21.24 16.09 -4.42
CA VAL A 123 -22.57 15.50 -4.60
C VAL A 123 -23.19 15.27 -3.25
N LYS A 124 -24.38 15.85 -3.04
CA LYS A 124 -25.15 15.65 -1.82
C LYS A 124 -25.43 14.16 -1.59
N ASP A 125 -25.31 13.71 -0.34
CA ASP A 125 -25.56 12.34 0.12
C ASP A 125 -24.64 11.26 -0.52
N ALA A 126 -23.59 11.65 -1.24
CA ALA A 126 -22.58 10.72 -1.72
C ALA A 126 -21.59 10.34 -0.62
N ILE A 127 -21.03 9.13 -0.73
CA ILE A 127 -20.03 8.62 0.22
C ILE A 127 -18.64 8.48 -0.45
N PRO A 128 -17.54 8.76 0.27
CA PRO A 128 -16.20 8.38 -0.17
C PRO A 128 -16.08 6.86 -0.34
N TYR A 129 -15.34 6.40 -1.34
CA TYR A 129 -15.24 4.96 -1.63
C TYR A 129 -13.83 4.38 -1.79
N SER A 130 -12.96 5.01 -2.58
CA SER A 130 -11.62 4.45 -2.86
C SER A 130 -10.54 5.52 -2.95
N ALA A 131 -9.32 5.09 -2.60
CA ALA A 131 -8.09 5.86 -2.68
C ALA A 131 -7.39 5.69 -4.04
N THR A 132 -6.44 6.58 -4.32
CA THR A 132 -5.44 6.42 -5.38
C THR A 132 -4.06 6.88 -4.89
N GLY A 133 -2.99 6.34 -5.47
CA GLY A 133 -1.67 6.51 -4.91
C GLY A 133 -0.58 5.80 -5.71
N LEU A 134 0.53 5.52 -5.04
CA LEU A 134 1.65 4.77 -5.59
C LEU A 134 1.98 3.56 -4.74
N ILE A 135 2.59 2.57 -5.39
CA ILE A 135 3.19 1.40 -4.77
C ILE A 135 4.67 1.36 -5.14
N ALA A 136 5.54 1.32 -4.14
CA ALA A 136 6.98 1.17 -4.32
C ALA A 136 7.39 -0.27 -4.00
N PHE A 137 7.79 -1.02 -5.03
CA PHE A 137 8.45 -2.31 -4.90
C PHE A 137 9.92 -2.08 -4.52
N ILE A 138 10.33 -2.60 -3.37
CA ILE A 138 11.64 -2.28 -2.79
C ILE A 138 12.68 -3.28 -3.31
N ASN A 139 13.80 -2.76 -3.83
CA ASN A 139 14.94 -3.55 -4.32
C ASN A 139 14.47 -4.67 -5.27
N ASP A 140 14.70 -5.92 -4.88
CA ASP A 140 14.43 -7.12 -5.68
C ASP A 140 13.09 -7.80 -5.30
N ALA A 141 12.16 -7.04 -4.71
CA ALA A 141 10.78 -7.49 -4.50
C ALA A 141 10.24 -8.14 -5.78
N VAL A 142 9.65 -9.33 -5.68
CA VAL A 142 9.23 -10.13 -6.85
C VAL A 142 8.44 -9.26 -7.82
N GLN A 143 8.94 -9.18 -9.05
CA GLN A 143 8.31 -8.39 -10.10
C GLN A 143 6.92 -8.95 -10.39
N THR A 144 5.97 -8.04 -10.51
CA THR A 144 4.63 -8.38 -10.98
C THR A 144 4.58 -8.14 -12.49
N ASN A 145 3.63 -8.71 -13.23
CA ASN A 145 3.47 -8.48 -14.68
C ASN A 145 2.98 -7.05 -15.02
N ILE A 146 3.38 -6.08 -14.22
CA ILE A 146 2.99 -4.67 -14.27
C ILE A 146 4.25 -3.90 -14.68
N SER A 147 4.13 -2.94 -15.60
CA SER A 147 5.25 -2.06 -15.94
C SER A 147 5.53 -1.13 -14.76
N GLU A 148 6.77 -1.12 -14.27
CA GLU A 148 7.19 -0.38 -13.07
C GLU A 148 8.09 0.81 -13.46
N MET A 149 7.86 1.97 -12.88
CA MET A 149 8.70 3.15 -13.06
C MET A 149 9.99 3.02 -12.21
N PRO A 150 11.19 3.04 -12.81
CA PRO A 150 12.43 2.92 -12.04
C PRO A 150 12.69 4.17 -11.20
N ALA A 151 13.14 3.97 -9.96
CA ALA A 151 13.56 5.02 -9.05
C ALA A 151 14.76 4.56 -8.20
N SER A 152 15.64 5.49 -7.82
CA SER A 152 16.81 5.22 -6.99
C SER A 152 16.81 6.12 -5.77
N ASN A 153 16.76 5.51 -4.58
CA ASN A 153 16.70 6.13 -3.25
C ASN A 153 15.50 7.03 -2.98
N THR A 154 15.00 7.73 -3.98
CA THR A 154 13.96 8.74 -3.87
C THR A 154 12.88 8.55 -4.93
N ILE A 155 11.63 8.76 -4.53
CA ILE A 155 10.49 8.99 -5.42
C ILE A 155 9.98 10.40 -5.12
N ASP A 156 9.81 11.22 -6.15
CA ASP A 156 9.07 12.49 -6.07
C ASP A 156 7.97 12.47 -7.14
N PHE A 157 6.72 12.37 -6.69
CA PHE A 157 5.61 12.05 -7.56
C PHE A 157 4.39 12.93 -7.28
N SER A 158 3.94 13.63 -8.32
CA SER A 158 2.86 14.62 -8.26
C SER A 158 1.86 14.42 -9.40
N PRO A 159 1.09 13.31 -9.41
CA PRO A 159 0.14 13.05 -10.49
C PRO A 159 -1.06 13.98 -10.39
N VAL A 160 -1.73 14.23 -11.51
CA VAL A 160 -3.09 14.78 -11.48
C VAL A 160 -4.06 13.65 -11.17
N ILE A 161 -5.01 13.89 -10.27
CA ILE A 161 -6.06 12.93 -9.92
C ILE A 161 -7.42 13.61 -10.02
N TYR A 162 -8.43 12.84 -10.38
CA TYR A 162 -9.80 13.34 -10.59
C TYR A 162 -10.78 12.62 -9.67
N PRO A 163 -11.83 13.30 -9.16
CA PRO A 163 -12.99 12.61 -8.61
C PRO A 163 -13.72 11.85 -9.71
N VAL A 164 -14.33 10.73 -9.36
CA VAL A 164 -15.24 9.97 -10.22
C VAL A 164 -16.51 9.69 -9.45
N LEU A 165 -17.65 10.11 -10.00
CA LEU A 165 -18.96 9.77 -9.46
C LEU A 165 -19.39 8.39 -9.95
N LYS A 166 -19.77 7.50 -9.05
CA LYS A 166 -20.36 6.20 -9.38
C LYS A 166 -21.78 6.12 -8.82
N VAL A 167 -22.73 6.03 -9.74
CA VAL A 167 -24.15 5.85 -9.48
C VAL A 167 -24.50 4.40 -9.81
N VAL A 168 -24.92 3.65 -8.81
CA VAL A 168 -25.40 2.27 -8.99
C VAL A 168 -26.82 2.23 -8.45
N GLU A 169 -27.74 1.70 -9.24
CA GLU A 169 -29.14 1.53 -8.83
C GLU A 169 -29.22 0.79 -7.47
N ASP A 170 -30.11 1.28 -6.60
CA ASP A 170 -30.31 0.81 -5.23
C ASP A 170 -29.08 0.90 -4.30
N ARG A 171 -28.10 1.74 -4.64
CA ARG A 171 -26.92 2.00 -3.79
C ARG A 171 -26.70 3.50 -3.59
N PRO A 172 -26.08 3.90 -2.47
CA PRO A 172 -25.65 5.28 -2.30
C PRO A 172 -24.65 5.65 -3.39
N ASN A 173 -24.72 6.90 -3.84
CA ASN A 173 -23.74 7.48 -4.75
C ASN A 173 -22.36 7.42 -4.11
N ARG A 174 -21.35 7.05 -4.90
CA ARG A 174 -19.98 6.90 -4.42
C ARG A 174 -19.07 7.85 -5.18
N ILE A 175 -18.17 8.50 -4.48
CA ILE A 175 -17.10 9.27 -5.11
C ILE A 175 -15.75 8.65 -4.72
N PHE A 176 -14.90 8.45 -5.73
CA PHE A 176 -13.54 7.94 -5.53
C PHE A 176 -12.53 8.73 -6.36
N LEU A 177 -11.27 8.63 -5.97
CA LEU A 177 -10.17 9.28 -6.68
C LEU A 177 -9.59 8.35 -7.73
N GLN A 178 -9.31 8.89 -8.91
CA GLN A 178 -8.75 8.17 -10.04
C GLN A 178 -7.49 8.86 -10.57
N GLY A 179 -6.37 8.14 -10.56
CA GLY A 179 -5.19 8.45 -11.36
C GLY A 179 -5.21 7.74 -12.72
N GLU A 180 -4.15 7.90 -13.51
CA GLU A 180 -3.99 7.21 -14.80
C GLU A 180 -4.05 5.69 -14.66
N VAL A 181 -3.54 5.20 -13.54
CA VAL A 181 -3.71 3.84 -13.05
C VAL A 181 -4.23 3.89 -11.62
N GLY A 182 -4.78 2.78 -11.11
CA GLY A 182 -5.31 2.73 -9.74
C GLY A 182 -4.24 3.05 -8.69
N MET A 183 -3.08 2.39 -8.82
CA MET A 183 -1.88 2.65 -8.02
C MET A 183 -0.66 2.67 -8.95
N TYR A 184 0.11 3.75 -8.94
CA TYR A 184 1.31 3.91 -9.79
C TYR A 184 2.44 3.00 -9.30
N PRO A 185 2.89 2.02 -10.10
CA PRO A 185 3.94 1.10 -9.71
C PRO A 185 5.33 1.69 -9.91
N PHE A 186 6.15 1.68 -8.85
CA PHE A 186 7.56 2.08 -8.88
C PHE A 186 8.47 0.93 -8.45
N ARG A 187 9.60 0.79 -9.12
CA ARG A 187 10.74 -0.02 -8.67
C ARG A 187 11.72 0.88 -7.94
N LEU A 188 11.72 0.85 -6.61
CA LEU A 188 12.60 1.69 -5.79
C LEU A 188 13.82 0.92 -5.32
N LYS A 189 14.98 1.20 -5.94
CA LYS A 189 16.27 0.64 -5.52
C LYS A 189 16.89 1.51 -4.43
N LEU A 190 17.23 0.89 -3.30
CA LEU A 190 17.74 1.55 -2.10
C LEU A 190 19.22 1.23 -1.89
N THR A 191 20.07 2.24 -1.92
CA THR A 191 21.50 2.14 -1.65
C THR A 191 21.76 2.28 -0.15
N PRO A 192 22.47 1.33 0.50
CA PRO A 192 22.83 1.45 1.92
C PRO A 192 23.52 2.78 2.25
N GLY A 193 23.16 3.39 3.38
CA GLY A 193 23.70 4.68 3.82
C GLY A 193 23.14 5.93 3.11
N ALA A 194 22.45 5.78 1.98
CA ALA A 194 21.78 6.89 1.31
C ALA A 194 20.53 7.37 2.07
N LYS A 195 20.10 8.61 1.82
CA LYS A 195 18.80 9.09 2.29
C LYS A 195 17.70 8.48 1.42
N TRP A 196 16.74 7.79 2.04
CA TRP A 196 15.63 7.18 1.34
C TRP A 196 14.33 7.94 1.56
N LYS A 197 13.64 8.29 0.47
CA LYS A 197 12.47 9.17 0.53
C LYS A 197 11.40 8.82 -0.49
N ILE A 198 10.14 8.89 -0.09
CA ILE A 198 8.99 8.86 -0.99
C ILE A 198 8.20 10.13 -0.75
N THR A 199 8.02 10.92 -1.79
CA THR A 199 7.28 12.18 -1.76
C THR A 199 6.07 12.04 -2.67
N TYR A 200 4.86 12.19 -2.12
CA TYR A 200 3.60 12.09 -2.87
C TYR A 200 2.76 13.35 -2.73
N LYS A 201 2.63 14.13 -3.81
CA LYS A 201 1.94 15.43 -3.83
C LYS A 201 0.94 15.48 -4.99
N PRO A 202 -0.13 14.68 -4.95
CA PRO A 202 -1.10 14.68 -6.04
C PRO A 202 -1.79 16.04 -6.19
N LYS A 203 -2.07 16.42 -7.43
CA LYS A 203 -2.89 17.57 -7.77
C LYS A 203 -4.32 17.10 -8.02
N LEU A 204 -5.22 17.39 -7.09
CA LEU A 204 -6.64 17.10 -7.23
C LEU A 204 -7.30 18.15 -8.14
N ASP A 205 -7.92 17.70 -9.23
CA ASP A 205 -8.70 18.54 -10.13
C ASP A 205 -10.19 18.16 -10.06
N GLU A 206 -10.94 18.90 -9.25
CA GLU A 206 -12.39 18.71 -9.10
C GLU A 206 -13.20 19.40 -10.20
N THR A 207 -12.57 20.14 -11.12
CA THR A 207 -13.29 20.78 -12.24
C THR A 207 -13.77 19.77 -13.29
N LYS A 208 -13.22 18.56 -13.24
CA LYS A 208 -13.50 17.45 -14.13
C LYS A 208 -13.90 16.24 -13.30
N MET A 209 -15.14 15.79 -13.47
CA MET A 209 -15.67 14.63 -12.75
C MET A 209 -16.44 13.73 -13.72
N PRO A 210 -15.83 12.67 -14.27
CA PRO A 210 -16.58 11.67 -15.01
C PRO A 210 -17.56 10.93 -14.09
N LYS A 211 -18.61 10.39 -14.70
CA LYS A 211 -19.69 9.69 -14.02
C LYS A 211 -19.88 8.30 -14.61
N ILE A 212 -19.84 7.29 -13.76
CA ILE A 212 -20.20 5.91 -14.08
C ILE A 212 -21.63 5.67 -13.62
N THR A 213 -22.49 5.22 -14.51
CA THR A 213 -23.87 4.82 -14.18
C THR A 213 -24.05 3.34 -14.46
N VAL A 214 -24.61 2.61 -13.48
CA VAL A 214 -24.96 1.19 -13.61
C VAL A 214 -26.40 1.01 -13.15
N ILE A 215 -27.29 0.65 -14.08
CA ILE A 215 -28.70 0.37 -13.81
C ILE A 215 -28.95 -1.12 -14.03
N ASN A 216 -29.54 -1.79 -13.03
CA ASN A 216 -29.77 -3.23 -13.09
C ASN A 216 -30.95 -3.55 -14.03
N LYS A 217 -31.17 -4.86 -14.25
CA LYS A 217 -32.30 -5.52 -14.94
C LYS A 217 -32.55 -5.13 -16.41
N LYS A 218 -32.53 -3.85 -16.80
CA LYS A 218 -32.80 -3.37 -18.18
C LYS A 218 -32.10 -2.06 -18.56
N GLY A 219 -31.47 -1.32 -17.63
CA GLY A 219 -31.04 0.06 -17.88
C GLY A 219 -29.61 0.25 -18.41
N GLY A 220 -28.79 -0.80 -18.41
CA GLY A 220 -27.44 -0.77 -18.96
C GLY A 220 -26.42 -0.02 -18.09
N GLU A 221 -25.23 0.12 -18.63
CA GLU A 221 -24.09 0.75 -17.97
C GLU A 221 -23.38 1.68 -18.94
N TRP A 222 -22.93 2.84 -18.47
CA TRP A 222 -22.21 3.79 -19.29
C TRP A 222 -21.34 4.72 -18.45
N VAL A 223 -20.43 5.38 -19.16
CA VAL A 223 -19.56 6.41 -18.61
C VAL A 223 -19.83 7.73 -19.33
N GLU A 224 -20.09 8.78 -18.57
CA GLU A 224 -20.21 10.17 -19.03
C GLU A 224 -18.91 10.90 -18.67
N TYR A 225 -18.28 11.55 -19.65
CA TYR A 225 -17.06 12.33 -19.46
C TYR A 225 -17.37 13.84 -19.40
N PRO A 226 -16.47 14.67 -18.80
CA PRO A 226 -16.69 16.10 -18.65
C PRO A 226 -16.97 16.87 -19.95
N ASN A 227 -16.50 16.36 -21.09
CA ASN A 227 -16.72 16.96 -22.42
C ASN A 227 -18.05 16.52 -23.07
N GLY A 228 -18.93 15.81 -22.35
CA GLY A 228 -20.20 15.30 -22.87
C GLY A 228 -20.11 13.98 -23.64
N ARG A 229 -18.91 13.41 -23.80
CA ARG A 229 -18.77 12.07 -24.41
C ARG A 229 -19.41 11.01 -23.53
N ILE A 230 -20.09 10.05 -24.16
CA ILE A 230 -20.69 8.89 -23.51
C ILE A 230 -20.10 7.62 -24.10
N ASP A 231 -19.57 6.75 -23.25
CA ASP A 231 -19.18 5.39 -23.63
C ASP A 231 -20.16 4.38 -23.02
N LEU A 232 -20.92 3.68 -23.88
CA LEU A 232 -21.88 2.66 -23.46
C LEU A 232 -21.19 1.33 -23.12
N ARG A 233 -21.85 0.50 -22.31
CA ARG A 233 -21.40 -0.84 -21.89
C ARG A 233 -20.04 -0.82 -21.21
N ARG A 234 -19.82 0.19 -20.35
CA ARG A 234 -18.60 0.37 -19.58
C ARG A 234 -18.88 0.71 -18.13
N GLN A 235 -18.04 0.18 -17.25
CA GLN A 235 -18.00 0.52 -15.82
C GLN A 235 -16.63 1.05 -15.36
N THR A 236 -15.73 1.35 -16.31
CA THR A 236 -14.37 1.83 -16.06
C THR A 236 -14.11 3.09 -16.86
N ILE A 237 -13.37 4.01 -16.26
CA ILE A 237 -12.97 5.29 -16.87
C ILE A 237 -11.70 5.09 -17.67
N ASP A 238 -11.69 5.56 -18.91
CA ASP A 238 -10.45 5.78 -19.64
C ASP A 238 -9.87 7.13 -19.21
N TYR A 239 -8.82 7.11 -18.40
CA TYR A 239 -8.27 8.34 -17.79
C TYR A 239 -7.93 9.44 -18.80
N TRP A 240 -7.42 9.07 -19.98
CA TRP A 240 -7.06 10.02 -21.03
C TRP A 240 -8.25 10.79 -21.61
N LYS A 241 -9.49 10.31 -21.43
CA LYS A 241 -10.73 10.99 -21.87
C LYS A 241 -11.26 12.00 -20.85
N ILE A 242 -10.69 12.05 -19.65
CA ILE A 242 -11.02 13.09 -18.65
C ILE A 242 -10.33 14.41 -19.02
N LYS A 243 -9.17 14.33 -19.69
CA LYS A 243 -8.32 15.48 -20.04
C LYS A 243 -9.01 16.44 -21.00
#